data_AF-A0A7V4TZQ6-F1
#
_entry.id   AF-A0A7V4TZQ6-F1
#
_cell.length_a   1.000
_cell.length_b   1.000
_cell.length_c   1.000
_cell.angle_alpha   90.00
_cell.angle_beta   90.00
_cell.angle_gamma   90.00
#
_symmetry.space_group_name_H-M   'P 1'
#
loop_
_entity.id
_entity.type
_entity.pdbx_description
1 polymer ?
#
loop_
_entity_poly.entity_id
_entity_poly.type
_entity_poly.pdbx_seq_one_letter_code
_entity_poly.pdbx_strand_id
1 'polypeptide(L)'
;FFMIFALIILPVIAIADRGGLSIVLEQLKALHPRFIDPFALSVGTAIGFLGIGLGSPGNPHIIARYMSIDDPEQLRFSAVVGTVWNVLMAWGALFIGLAGRVYFPEVSLLPGSDTENLYPVLAQQHLHPVLFGIVVASIFAAIMSTADSQLLVAASGIVRDIYEKIIHKGAQIEQKQLVLYSRLSVFLLVVFALLLGMLASELVFWLVLFAWAGLGASLGPTSILALYWKGTTRAGIFAGLLTGTVVTILWYNIPYLKNSMYELVPAFVLSFVAVLAISKFTRAPEGIDTLFRAMKTGKH
;
A
#
# COMPACT_ATOMS: atom_id res chain seq x y z
N PHE A 1 11.98 -13.28 1.10
CA PHE A 1 13.35 -13.31 0.55
C PHE A 1 13.41 -13.96 -0.83
N PHE A 2 12.98 -15.23 -0.99
CA PHE A 2 13.00 -15.90 -2.31
C PHE A 2 12.30 -15.14 -3.43
N MET A 3 11.15 -14.53 -3.16
CA MET A 3 10.44 -13.71 -4.14
C MET A 3 11.30 -12.55 -4.65
N ILE A 4 12.08 -11.88 -3.80
CA ILE A 4 12.96 -10.77 -4.23
C ILE A 4 14.06 -11.28 -5.15
N PHE A 5 14.71 -12.38 -4.78
CA PHE A 5 15.74 -12.97 -5.62
C PHE A 5 15.17 -13.36 -6.98
N ALA A 6 14.00 -14.00 -7.01
CA ALA A 6 13.34 -14.35 -8.26
C ALA A 6 12.98 -13.13 -9.11
N LEU A 7 12.49 -12.07 -8.47
CA LEU A 7 12.06 -10.82 -9.12
C LEU A 7 13.24 -10.02 -9.69
N ILE A 8 14.46 -10.23 -9.17
CA ILE A 8 15.71 -9.64 -9.71
C ILE A 8 16.35 -10.56 -10.76
N ILE A 9 16.38 -11.88 -10.53
CA ILE A 9 17.08 -12.84 -11.39
C ILE A 9 16.31 -13.09 -12.69
N LEU A 10 14.98 -13.23 -12.63
CA LEU A 10 14.17 -13.53 -13.80
C LEU A 10 14.32 -12.50 -14.93
N PRO A 11 14.21 -11.17 -14.70
CA PRO A 11 14.40 -10.22 -15.79
C PRO A 11 15.81 -10.28 -16.38
N VAL A 12 16.84 -10.54 -15.57
CA VAL A 12 18.22 -10.70 -16.07
C VAL A 12 18.31 -11.88 -17.03
N ILE A 13 17.73 -13.03 -16.67
CA ILE A 13 17.69 -14.22 -17.55
C ILE A 13 16.90 -13.93 -18.82
N ALA A 14 15.66 -13.41 -18.68
CA ALA A 14 14.78 -13.15 -19.82
C ALA A 14 15.38 -12.14 -20.82
N ILE A 15 16.11 -11.14 -20.33
CA ILE A 15 16.81 -10.15 -21.16
C ILE A 15 18.05 -10.77 -21.82
N ALA A 16 18.81 -11.58 -21.09
CA ALA A 16 19.99 -12.29 -21.63
C ALA A 16 19.59 -13.22 -22.77
N ASP A 17 18.47 -13.94 -22.65
CA ASP A 17 17.96 -14.85 -23.68
C ASP A 17 17.54 -14.13 -24.98
N ARG A 18 17.21 -12.83 -24.92
CA ARG A 18 16.96 -11.99 -26.11
C ARG A 18 18.22 -11.37 -26.72
N GLY A 19 19.40 -11.78 -26.25
CA GLY A 19 20.68 -11.23 -26.70
C GLY A 19 21.06 -9.91 -26.01
N GLY A 20 20.45 -9.61 -24.86
CA GLY A 20 20.86 -8.52 -23.97
C GLY A 20 19.96 -7.29 -24.02
N LEU A 21 20.28 -6.34 -23.13
CA LEU A 21 19.44 -5.16 -22.87
C LEU A 21 19.34 -4.23 -24.10
N SER A 22 20.40 -4.09 -24.89
CA SER A 22 20.39 -3.25 -26.09
C SER A 22 19.33 -3.71 -27.09
N ILE A 23 19.28 -5.02 -27.36
CA ILE A 23 18.34 -5.62 -28.31
C ILE A 23 16.91 -5.50 -27.80
N VAL A 24 16.68 -5.75 -26.50
CA VAL A 24 15.36 -5.57 -25.87
C VAL A 24 14.89 -4.11 -26.01
N LEU A 25 15.76 -3.13 -25.75
CA LEU A 25 15.41 -1.71 -25.89
C LEU A 25 15.14 -1.30 -27.34
N GLU A 26 15.88 -1.85 -28.31
CA GLU A 26 15.62 -1.63 -29.74
C GLU A 26 14.28 -2.23 -30.18
N GLN A 27 13.96 -3.45 -29.74
CA GLN A 27 12.68 -4.08 -30.01
C GLN A 27 11.52 -3.30 -29.38
N LEU A 28 11.69 -2.80 -28.15
CA LEU A 28 10.70 -1.94 -27.51
C LEU A 28 10.48 -0.62 -28.26
N LYS A 29 11.57 0.04 -28.70
CA LYS A 29 11.49 1.25 -29.52
C LYS A 29 10.73 0.99 -30.82
N ALA A 30 10.97 -0.16 -31.46
CA ALA A 30 10.30 -0.56 -32.69
C ALA A 30 8.81 -0.83 -32.49
N LEU A 31 8.42 -1.40 -31.33
CA LEU A 31 7.01 -1.60 -30.97
C LEU A 31 6.31 -0.26 -30.69
N HIS A 32 6.86 0.55 -29.79
CA HIS A 32 6.36 1.89 -29.52
C HIS A 32 7.43 2.73 -28.80
N PRO A 33 7.86 3.89 -29.36
CA PRO A 33 8.91 4.73 -28.77
C PRO A 33 8.63 5.19 -27.33
N ARG A 34 7.35 5.30 -26.95
CA ARG A 34 6.93 5.71 -25.60
C ARG A 34 7.25 4.70 -24.49
N PHE A 35 7.54 3.43 -24.79
CA PHE A 35 7.79 2.43 -23.73
C PHE A 35 9.12 2.63 -23.00
N ILE A 36 10.06 3.34 -23.62
CA ILE A 36 11.40 3.57 -23.08
C ILE A 36 11.66 5.05 -22.78
N ASP A 37 10.69 5.91 -23.04
CA ASP A 37 10.80 7.34 -22.80
C ASP A 37 10.42 7.65 -21.34
N PRO A 38 11.36 8.09 -20.49
CA PRO A 38 11.07 8.41 -19.09
C PRO A 38 10.06 9.56 -18.92
N PHE A 39 9.88 10.39 -19.96
CA PHE A 39 8.96 11.52 -19.97
C PHE A 39 7.64 11.21 -20.70
N ALA A 40 7.42 9.97 -21.12
CA ALA A 40 6.14 9.55 -21.69
C ALA A 40 5.00 9.56 -20.67
N LEU A 41 5.33 9.49 -19.37
CA LEU A 41 4.37 9.61 -18.28
C LEU A 41 3.90 11.07 -18.16
N SER A 42 2.59 11.25 -18.00
CA SER A 42 2.06 12.58 -17.68
C SER A 42 2.63 13.07 -16.34
N VAL A 43 2.79 14.39 -16.19
CA VAL A 43 3.27 14.99 -14.93
C VAL A 43 2.43 14.54 -13.73
N GLY A 44 1.10 14.47 -13.90
CA GLY A 44 0.21 14.02 -12.84
C GLY A 44 0.35 12.52 -12.53
N THR A 45 0.65 11.67 -13.51
CA THR A 45 0.98 10.26 -13.28
C THR A 45 2.31 10.13 -12.52
N ALA A 46 3.33 10.91 -12.87
CA ALA A 46 4.62 10.91 -12.19
C ALA A 46 4.50 11.36 -10.72
N ILE A 47 3.77 12.46 -10.47
CA ILE A 47 3.45 12.92 -9.12
C ILE A 47 2.64 11.85 -8.37
N GLY A 48 1.70 11.20 -9.05
CA GLY A 48 0.91 10.11 -8.48
C GLY A 48 1.77 8.95 -7.98
N PHE A 49 2.72 8.47 -8.77
CA PHE A 49 3.63 7.41 -8.36
C PHE A 49 4.53 7.80 -7.18
N LEU A 50 5.05 9.03 -7.17
CA LEU A 50 5.78 9.57 -6.01
C LEU A 50 4.87 9.67 -4.77
N GLY A 51 3.59 9.98 -5.01
CA GLY A 51 2.55 10.13 -4.00
C GLY A 51 2.19 8.84 -3.26
N ILE A 52 2.46 7.65 -3.84
CA ILE A 52 2.16 6.36 -3.19
C ILE A 52 2.76 6.28 -1.78
N GLY A 53 3.96 6.85 -1.59
CA GLY A 53 4.62 6.89 -0.28
C GLY A 53 3.82 7.63 0.81
N LEU A 54 2.97 8.59 0.43
CA LEU A 54 2.12 9.35 1.36
C LEU A 54 1.06 8.49 2.04
N GLY A 55 0.75 7.30 1.51
CA GLY A 55 -0.24 6.43 2.14
C GLY A 55 0.31 5.62 3.30
N SER A 56 1.64 5.48 3.44
CA SER A 56 2.25 4.69 4.51
C SER A 56 1.85 5.16 5.93
N PRO A 57 1.87 6.47 6.26
CA PRO A 57 1.46 6.95 7.58
C PRO A 57 -0.03 6.73 7.90
N GLY A 58 -0.89 6.51 6.90
CA GLY A 58 -2.32 6.27 7.12
C GLY A 58 -2.67 4.81 7.38
N ASN A 59 -1.72 3.88 7.19
CA ASN A 59 -1.97 2.45 7.27
C ASN A 59 -1.75 1.91 8.70
N PRO A 60 -2.80 1.45 9.42
CA PRO A 60 -2.67 1.05 10.82
C PRO A 60 -1.71 -0.13 11.05
N HIS A 61 -1.63 -1.06 10.09
CA HIS A 61 -0.72 -2.22 10.16
C HIS A 61 0.76 -1.81 10.12
N ILE A 62 1.10 -0.69 9.48
CA ILE A 62 2.46 -0.13 9.44
C ILE A 62 2.76 0.60 10.75
N ILE A 63 1.84 1.45 11.19
CA ILE A 63 1.97 2.19 12.45
C ILE A 63 2.14 1.24 13.63
N ALA A 64 1.34 0.17 13.69
CA ALA A 64 1.42 -0.83 14.74
C ALA A 64 2.81 -1.50 14.80
N ARG A 65 3.44 -1.73 13.65
CA ARG A 65 4.82 -2.26 13.59
C ARG A 65 5.86 -1.24 14.04
N TYR A 66 5.66 0.06 13.76
CA TYR A 66 6.54 1.09 14.29
C TYR A 66 6.40 1.26 15.80
N MET A 67 5.19 1.10 16.34
CA MET A 67 4.92 1.16 17.78
C MET A 67 5.50 -0.02 18.56
N SER A 68 5.80 -1.15 17.89
CA SER A 68 6.40 -2.33 18.52
C SER A 68 7.93 -2.36 18.45
N ILE A 69 8.58 -1.26 18.05
CA ILE A 69 10.04 -1.18 17.97
C ILE A 69 10.59 -0.87 19.36
N ASP A 70 11.41 -1.78 19.89
CA ASP A 70 12.01 -1.67 21.23
C ASP A 70 13.17 -0.66 21.27
N ASP A 71 13.94 -0.57 20.18
CA ASP A 71 15.14 0.27 20.08
C ASP A 71 15.00 1.33 18.96
N PRO A 72 14.80 2.62 19.32
CA PRO A 72 14.71 3.71 18.36
C PRO A 72 15.97 3.91 17.50
N GLU A 73 17.15 3.51 17.98
CA GLU A 73 18.40 3.67 17.23
C GLU A 73 18.45 2.73 16.02
N GLN A 74 17.87 1.53 16.15
CA GLN A 74 17.75 0.56 15.06
C GLN A 74 16.75 0.99 13.97
N LEU A 75 15.84 1.92 14.27
CA LEU A 75 14.81 2.38 13.33
C LEU A 75 15.40 2.96 12.05
N ARG A 76 16.54 3.66 12.14
CA ARG A 76 17.25 4.20 10.97
C ARG A 76 17.82 3.10 10.09
N PHE A 77 18.43 2.09 10.70
CA PHE A 77 18.96 0.94 9.98
C PHE A 77 17.83 0.15 9.30
N SER A 78 16.75 -0.14 10.02
CA SER A 78 15.57 -0.81 9.46
C SER A 78 14.95 -0.02 8.31
N ALA A 79 14.89 1.31 8.40
CA ALA A 79 14.40 2.17 7.32
C ALA A 79 15.29 2.06 6.07
N VAL A 80 16.62 2.16 6.22
CA VAL A 80 17.56 2.05 5.09
C VAL A 80 17.47 0.68 4.43
N VAL A 81 17.49 -0.39 5.21
CA VAL A 81 17.36 -1.77 4.69
C VAL A 81 16.04 -1.94 3.95
N GLY A 82 14.93 -1.46 4.52
CA GLY A 82 13.62 -1.49 3.88
C GLY A 82 13.57 -0.72 2.57
N THR A 83 14.14 0.49 2.52
CA THR A 83 14.19 1.31 1.30
C THR A 83 15.03 0.66 0.21
N VAL A 84 16.23 0.15 0.54
CA VAL A 84 17.09 -0.56 -0.43
C VAL A 84 16.35 -1.75 -1.03
N TRP A 85 15.66 -2.53 -0.18
CA TRP A 85 14.91 -3.68 -0.64
C TRP A 85 13.73 -3.30 -1.55
N ASN A 86 13.02 -2.21 -1.21
CA ASN A 86 11.92 -1.71 -2.04
C ASN A 86 12.41 -1.22 -3.40
N VAL A 87 13.55 -0.52 -3.46
CA VAL A 87 14.15 -0.07 -4.72
C VAL A 87 14.55 -1.25 -5.59
N LEU A 88 15.15 -2.30 -5.01
CA LEU A 88 15.51 -3.51 -5.73
C LEU A 88 14.29 -4.26 -6.29
N MET A 89 13.20 -4.34 -5.51
CA MET A 89 11.94 -4.92 -6.00
C MET A 89 11.33 -4.08 -7.13
N ALA A 90 11.29 -2.75 -6.98
CA ALA A 90 10.77 -1.85 -8.00
C ALA A 90 11.56 -1.99 -9.31
N TRP A 91 12.89 -2.10 -9.22
CA TRP A 91 13.76 -2.34 -10.36
C TRP A 91 13.39 -3.65 -11.06
N GLY A 92 13.35 -4.78 -10.33
CA GLY A 92 13.02 -6.05 -10.95
C GLY A 92 11.63 -6.06 -11.60
N ALA A 93 10.62 -5.45 -10.97
CA ALA A 93 9.26 -5.34 -11.52
C ALA A 93 9.25 -4.52 -12.83
N LEU A 94 9.98 -3.41 -12.88
CA LEU A 94 10.13 -2.59 -14.09
C LEU A 94 10.76 -3.40 -15.24
N PHE A 95 11.87 -4.10 -14.98
CA PHE A 95 12.54 -4.88 -16.02
C PHE A 95 11.74 -6.11 -16.46
N ILE A 96 10.95 -6.72 -15.56
CA ILE A 96 9.99 -7.77 -15.94
C ILE A 96 8.92 -7.20 -16.86
N GLY A 97 8.40 -6.00 -16.58
CA GLY A 97 7.44 -5.33 -17.46
C GLY A 97 8.03 -5.04 -18.85
N LEU A 98 9.26 -4.49 -18.90
CA LEU A 98 9.96 -4.18 -20.15
C LEU A 98 10.28 -5.45 -20.96
N ALA A 99 10.90 -6.45 -20.34
CA ALA A 99 11.21 -7.72 -20.99
C ALA A 99 9.92 -8.42 -21.42
N GLY A 100 8.95 -8.50 -20.53
CA GLY A 100 7.65 -9.13 -20.76
C GLY A 100 6.89 -8.52 -21.95
N ARG A 101 6.97 -7.20 -22.16
CA ARG A 101 6.36 -6.53 -23.32
C ARG A 101 6.96 -7.01 -24.65
N VAL A 102 8.24 -7.40 -24.67
CA VAL A 102 8.91 -7.96 -25.86
C VAL A 102 8.52 -9.42 -26.09
N TYR A 103 8.32 -10.20 -25.03
CA TYR A 103 7.87 -11.60 -25.13
C TYR A 103 6.37 -11.71 -25.46
N PHE A 104 5.57 -10.80 -24.92
CA PHE A 104 4.11 -10.76 -25.07
C PHE A 104 3.68 -9.37 -25.57
N PRO A 105 3.81 -9.10 -26.89
CA PRO A 105 3.42 -7.83 -27.50
C PRO A 105 1.92 -7.55 -27.47
N GLU A 106 1.10 -8.54 -27.18
CA GLU A 106 -0.34 -8.40 -26.98
C GLU A 106 -0.76 -9.06 -25.68
N VAL A 107 -1.68 -8.42 -24.95
CA VAL A 107 -2.19 -8.93 -23.68
C VAL A 107 -3.00 -10.22 -23.88
N SER A 108 -3.57 -10.42 -25.07
CA SER A 108 -4.27 -11.64 -25.50
C SER A 108 -3.42 -12.91 -25.42
N LEU A 109 -2.09 -12.77 -25.44
CA LEU A 109 -1.15 -13.88 -25.33
C LEU A 109 -0.96 -14.37 -23.88
N LEU A 110 -1.44 -13.60 -22.89
CA LEU A 110 -1.39 -13.97 -21.49
C LEU A 110 -2.64 -14.76 -21.08
N PRO A 111 -2.51 -15.69 -20.12
CA PRO A 111 -3.65 -16.40 -19.55
C PRO A 111 -4.75 -15.43 -19.09
N GLY A 112 -5.98 -15.65 -19.56
CA GLY A 112 -7.12 -14.80 -19.21
C GLY A 112 -7.05 -13.37 -19.75
N SER A 113 -6.12 -13.04 -20.66
CA SER A 113 -5.83 -11.66 -21.06
C SER A 113 -5.52 -10.73 -19.88
N ASP A 114 -4.86 -11.28 -18.86
CA ASP A 114 -4.54 -10.58 -17.62
C ASP A 114 -3.03 -10.34 -17.51
N THR A 115 -2.68 -9.05 -17.39
CA THR A 115 -1.29 -8.60 -17.27
C THR A 115 -0.60 -9.04 -15.98
N GLU A 116 -1.34 -9.39 -14.93
CA GLU A 116 -0.76 -9.87 -13.66
C GLU A 116 -0.15 -11.27 -13.80
N ASN A 117 -0.58 -12.04 -14.82
CA ASN A 117 0.00 -13.34 -15.16
C ASN A 117 1.35 -13.24 -15.87
N LEU A 118 1.81 -12.03 -16.24
CA LEU A 118 3.06 -11.84 -16.97
C LEU A 118 4.26 -12.46 -16.23
N TYR A 119 4.39 -12.19 -14.93
CA TYR A 119 5.52 -12.68 -14.14
C TYR A 119 5.53 -14.21 -13.99
N PRO A 120 4.42 -14.88 -13.58
CA PRO A 120 4.36 -16.34 -13.55
C PRO A 120 4.63 -17.00 -14.91
N VAL A 121 4.08 -16.47 -16.00
CA VAL A 121 4.28 -17.05 -17.34
C VAL A 121 5.72 -16.92 -17.79
N LEU A 122 6.33 -15.75 -17.60
CA LEU A 122 7.74 -15.54 -17.91
C LEU A 122 8.64 -16.44 -17.06
N ALA A 123 8.31 -16.61 -15.78
CA ALA A 123 9.02 -17.54 -14.90
C ALA A 123 8.90 -19.00 -15.37
N GLN A 124 7.71 -19.42 -15.83
CA GLN A 124 7.48 -20.77 -16.33
C GLN A 124 8.28 -21.08 -17.60
N GLN A 125 8.46 -20.09 -18.49
CA GLN A 125 9.18 -20.27 -19.76
C GLN A 125 10.69 -20.32 -19.58
N HIS A 126 11.23 -19.54 -18.64
CA HIS A 126 12.68 -19.34 -18.50
C HIS A 126 13.32 -20.09 -17.33
N LEU A 127 12.55 -20.52 -16.32
CA LEU A 127 13.09 -21.22 -15.15
C LEU A 127 12.90 -22.73 -15.25
N HIS A 128 13.85 -23.48 -14.69
CA HIS A 128 13.68 -24.91 -14.47
C HIS A 128 12.44 -25.18 -13.60
N PRO A 129 11.65 -26.26 -13.83
CA PRO A 129 10.40 -26.51 -13.11
C PRO A 129 10.50 -26.45 -11.58
N VAL A 130 11.63 -26.89 -11.02
CA VAL A 130 11.91 -26.79 -9.58
C VAL A 130 11.99 -25.34 -9.10
N LEU A 131 12.71 -24.48 -9.84
CA LEU A 131 12.84 -23.06 -9.52
C LEU A 131 11.51 -22.33 -9.71
N PHE A 132 10.79 -22.64 -10.79
CA PHE A 132 9.44 -22.12 -11.00
C PHE A 132 8.50 -22.46 -9.83
N GLY A 133 8.51 -23.71 -9.35
CA GLY A 133 7.75 -24.12 -8.16
C GLY A 133 8.11 -23.31 -6.91
N ILE A 134 9.41 -23.03 -6.69
CA ILE A 134 9.86 -22.16 -5.59
C ILE A 134 9.35 -20.73 -5.76
N VAL A 135 9.37 -20.18 -6.98
CA VAL A 135 8.85 -18.84 -7.27
C VAL A 135 7.36 -18.76 -6.92
N VAL A 136 6.56 -19.69 -7.44
CA VAL A 136 5.10 -19.73 -7.17
C VAL A 136 4.83 -19.87 -5.68
N ALA A 137 5.53 -20.77 -4.98
CA ALA A 137 5.41 -20.91 -3.53
C ALA A 137 5.77 -19.62 -2.78
N SER A 138 6.79 -18.89 -3.25
CA SER A 138 7.20 -17.62 -2.64
C SER A 138 6.18 -16.49 -2.83
N ILE A 139 5.47 -16.46 -3.96
CA ILE A 139 4.37 -15.51 -4.21
C ILE A 139 3.24 -15.78 -3.22
N PHE A 140 2.77 -17.03 -3.12
CA PHE A 140 1.73 -17.40 -2.17
C PHE A 140 2.14 -17.10 -0.72
N ALA A 141 3.39 -17.39 -0.34
CA ALA A 141 3.90 -17.07 0.99
C ALA A 141 3.89 -15.56 1.28
N ALA A 142 4.27 -14.72 0.30
CA ALA A 142 4.24 -13.27 0.44
C ALA A 142 2.80 -12.74 0.59
N ILE A 143 1.87 -13.24 -0.23
CA ILE A 143 0.45 -12.89 -0.15
C ILE A 143 -0.13 -13.26 1.21
N MET A 144 0.08 -14.49 1.69
CA MET A 144 -0.41 -14.96 3.00
C MET A 144 0.16 -14.09 4.14
N SER A 145 1.47 -13.79 4.13
CA SER A 145 2.08 -12.98 5.19
C SER A 145 1.48 -11.57 5.32
N THR A 146 1.08 -10.98 4.18
CA THR A 146 0.46 -9.66 4.14
C THR A 146 -1.02 -9.75 4.53
N ALA A 147 -1.74 -10.72 3.96
CA ALA A 147 -3.16 -10.96 4.25
C ALA A 147 -3.38 -11.22 5.75
N ASP A 148 -2.55 -12.06 6.38
CA ASP A 148 -2.63 -12.36 7.81
C ASP A 148 -2.48 -11.09 8.65
N SER A 149 -1.51 -10.24 8.32
CA SER A 149 -1.30 -8.96 9.03
C SER A 149 -2.50 -8.02 8.89
N GLN A 150 -3.09 -7.90 7.69
CA GLN A 150 -4.26 -7.05 7.47
C GLN A 150 -5.50 -7.59 8.19
N LEU A 151 -5.75 -8.90 8.11
CA LEU A 151 -6.89 -9.56 8.73
C LEU A 151 -6.83 -9.44 10.26
N LEU A 152 -5.65 -9.62 10.86
CA LEU A 152 -5.46 -9.47 12.30
C LEU A 152 -5.71 -8.04 12.77
N VAL A 153 -5.22 -7.04 12.02
CA VAL A 153 -5.44 -5.63 12.35
C VAL A 153 -6.92 -5.26 12.23
N ALA A 154 -7.59 -5.69 11.16
CA ALA A 154 -9.01 -5.46 10.97
C ALA A 154 -9.87 -6.16 12.05
N ALA A 155 -9.59 -7.42 12.35
CA ALA A 155 -10.29 -8.17 13.39
C ALA A 155 -10.08 -7.56 14.78
N SER A 156 -8.84 -7.13 15.09
CA SER A 156 -8.54 -6.42 16.34
C SER A 156 -9.32 -5.11 16.44
N GLY A 157 -9.43 -4.33 15.36
CA GLY A 157 -10.25 -3.12 15.32
C GLY A 157 -11.74 -3.41 15.56
N ILE A 158 -12.29 -4.47 14.95
CA ILE A 158 -13.68 -4.87 15.17
C ILE A 158 -13.91 -5.27 16.64
N VAL A 159 -13.01 -6.06 17.23
CA VAL A 159 -13.22 -6.59 18.58
C VAL A 159 -12.89 -5.56 19.66
N ARG A 160 -11.75 -4.89 19.58
CA ARG A 160 -11.29 -3.96 20.63
C ARG A 160 -11.88 -2.56 20.47
N ASP A 161 -11.94 -2.04 19.25
CA ASP A 161 -12.39 -0.66 19.05
C ASP A 161 -13.92 -0.57 18.89
N ILE A 162 -14.55 -1.49 18.17
CA ILE A 162 -16.01 -1.47 17.99
C ILE A 162 -16.69 -2.22 19.13
N TYR A 163 -16.38 -3.50 19.32
CA TYR A 163 -17.14 -4.31 20.28
C TYR A 163 -16.84 -3.92 21.74
N GLU A 164 -15.58 -3.94 22.17
CA GLU A 164 -15.22 -3.66 23.56
C GLU A 164 -15.46 -2.19 23.95
N LYS A 165 -14.91 -1.23 23.19
CA LYS A 165 -15.01 0.20 23.54
C LYS A 165 -16.37 0.84 23.25
N ILE A 166 -17.02 0.53 22.12
CA ILE A 166 -18.26 1.21 21.71
C ILE A 166 -19.49 0.43 22.18
N ILE A 167 -19.59 -0.86 21.87
CA ILE A 167 -20.80 -1.67 22.15
C ILE A 167 -20.85 -2.06 23.64
N HIS A 168 -19.76 -2.61 24.16
CA HIS A 168 -19.66 -3.09 25.54
C HIS A 168 -19.18 -2.04 26.53
N LYS A 169 -18.97 -0.80 26.05
CA LYS A 169 -18.62 0.40 26.84
C LYS A 169 -17.44 0.21 27.81
N GLY A 170 -16.46 -0.63 27.42
CA GLY A 170 -15.27 -0.90 28.21
C GLY A 170 -15.46 -1.80 29.42
N ALA A 171 -16.54 -2.58 29.50
CA ALA A 171 -16.65 -3.60 30.54
C ALA A 171 -15.59 -4.70 30.33
N GLN A 172 -15.06 -5.26 31.42
CA GLN A 172 -14.01 -6.28 31.35
C GLN A 172 -14.57 -7.56 30.72
N ILE A 173 -14.03 -7.93 29.57
CA ILE A 173 -14.40 -9.15 28.84
C ILE A 173 -13.35 -10.21 29.11
N GLU A 174 -13.77 -11.45 29.29
CA GLU A 174 -12.83 -12.56 29.46
C GLU A 174 -11.95 -12.71 28.20
N GLN A 175 -10.64 -12.85 28.38
CA GLN A 175 -9.68 -12.99 27.29
C GLN A 175 -10.07 -14.12 26.32
N LYS A 176 -10.64 -15.22 26.83
CA LYS A 176 -11.11 -16.34 26.02
C LYS A 176 -12.23 -15.94 25.05
N GLN A 177 -13.14 -15.07 25.48
CA GLN A 177 -14.22 -14.54 24.65
C GLN A 177 -13.69 -13.58 23.59
N LEU A 178 -12.74 -12.70 23.95
CA LEU A 178 -12.09 -11.79 23.00
C LEU A 178 -11.38 -12.54 21.86
N VAL A 179 -10.68 -13.63 22.19
CA VAL A 179 -10.03 -14.48 21.18
C VAL A 179 -11.07 -15.15 20.27
N LEU A 180 -12.18 -15.64 20.84
CA LEU A 180 -13.26 -16.25 20.06
C LEU A 180 -13.88 -15.23 19.08
N TYR A 181 -14.19 -14.03 19.55
CA TYR A 181 -14.74 -12.96 18.71
C TYR A 181 -13.76 -12.55 17.61
N SER A 182 -12.46 -12.47 17.93
CA SER A 182 -11.43 -12.15 16.93
C SER A 182 -11.38 -13.20 15.83
N ARG A 183 -11.43 -14.49 16.17
CA ARG A 183 -11.46 -15.58 15.18
C ARG A 183 -12.71 -15.54 14.30
N LEU A 184 -13.87 -15.25 14.89
CA LEU A 184 -15.12 -15.10 14.15
C LEU A 184 -15.08 -13.89 13.21
N SER A 185 -14.55 -12.76 13.66
CA SER A 185 -14.34 -11.58 12.81
C SER A 185 -13.40 -11.87 11.65
N VAL A 186 -12.29 -12.58 11.86
CA VAL A 186 -11.40 -13.02 10.77
C VAL A 186 -12.16 -13.89 9.77
N PHE A 187 -12.92 -14.87 10.24
CA PHE A 187 -13.71 -15.74 9.36
C PHE A 187 -14.69 -14.94 8.48
N LEU A 188 -15.45 -14.03 9.09
CA LEU A 188 -16.40 -13.18 8.36
C LEU A 188 -15.71 -12.24 7.36
N LEU A 189 -14.57 -11.66 7.74
CA LEU A 189 -13.76 -10.83 6.85
C LEU A 189 -13.24 -11.62 5.65
N VAL A 190 -12.78 -12.86 5.85
CA VAL A 190 -12.32 -13.73 4.75
C VAL A 190 -13.48 -14.06 3.81
N VAL A 191 -14.65 -14.43 4.34
CA VAL A 191 -15.83 -14.70 3.50
C VAL A 191 -16.21 -13.47 2.67
N PHE A 192 -16.23 -12.28 3.29
CA PHE A 192 -16.54 -11.04 2.59
C PHE A 192 -15.48 -10.68 1.53
N ALA A 193 -14.20 -10.85 1.85
CA ALA A 193 -13.09 -10.62 0.92
C ALA A 193 -13.16 -11.57 -0.28
N LEU A 194 -13.52 -12.85 -0.08
CA LEU A 194 -13.72 -13.81 -1.17
C LEU A 194 -14.87 -13.40 -2.09
N LEU A 195 -16.01 -12.98 -1.52
CA LEU A 195 -17.16 -12.51 -2.30
C LEU A 195 -16.80 -11.28 -3.14
N LEU A 196 -16.11 -10.30 -2.55
CA LEU A 196 -15.64 -9.12 -3.29
C LEU A 196 -14.59 -9.48 -4.34
N GLY A 197 -13.69 -10.41 -4.04
CA GLY A 197 -12.68 -10.88 -4.99
C GLY A 197 -13.29 -11.57 -6.21
N MET A 198 -14.39 -12.31 -6.04
CA MET A 198 -15.11 -12.94 -7.16
C MET A 198 -15.84 -11.92 -8.06
N LEU A 199 -16.14 -10.73 -7.54
CA LEU A 199 -16.81 -9.64 -8.28
C LEU A 199 -15.82 -8.62 -8.86
N ALA A 200 -14.55 -8.69 -8.46
CA ALA A 200 -13.52 -7.77 -8.91
C ALA A 200 -13.20 -7.99 -10.40
N SER A 201 -13.25 -6.90 -11.18
CA SER A 201 -12.92 -6.90 -12.61
C SER A 201 -11.68 -6.06 -12.95
N GLU A 202 -11.21 -5.25 -11.99
CA GLU A 202 -10.01 -4.44 -12.11
C GLU A 202 -8.78 -5.23 -11.68
N LEU A 203 -7.61 -4.82 -12.19
CA LEU A 203 -6.32 -5.38 -11.76
C LEU A 203 -6.17 -5.23 -10.23
N VAL A 204 -5.63 -6.25 -9.57
CA VAL A 204 -5.34 -6.24 -8.13
C VAL A 204 -4.47 -5.03 -7.79
N PHE A 205 -3.53 -4.66 -8.65
CA PHE A 205 -2.73 -3.44 -8.50
C PHE A 205 -3.57 -2.17 -8.27
N TRP A 206 -4.60 -1.95 -9.09
CA TRP A 206 -5.45 -0.75 -8.98
C TRP A 206 -6.36 -0.79 -7.75
N LEU A 207 -6.89 -1.97 -7.42
CA LEU A 207 -7.72 -2.15 -6.21
C LEU A 207 -6.92 -1.85 -4.94
N VAL A 208 -5.67 -2.33 -4.86
CA VAL A 208 -4.78 -2.07 -3.74
C VAL A 208 -4.41 -0.59 -3.67
N LEU A 209 -4.08 0.06 -4.80
CA LEU A 209 -3.80 1.49 -4.82
C LEU A 209 -5.02 2.32 -4.38
N PHE A 210 -6.22 1.98 -4.80
CA PHE A 210 -7.42 2.70 -4.36
C PHE A 210 -7.65 2.56 -2.83
N ALA A 211 -7.53 1.34 -2.29
CA ALA A 211 -7.64 1.11 -0.84
C ALA A 211 -6.53 1.86 -0.06
N TRP A 212 -5.31 1.83 -0.59
CA TRP A 212 -4.16 2.55 -0.05
C TRP A 212 -4.38 4.07 -0.05
N ALA A 213 -4.99 4.61 -1.10
CA ALA A 213 -5.35 6.02 -1.19
C ALA A 213 -6.36 6.43 -0.12
N GLY A 214 -7.42 5.63 0.05
CA GLY A 214 -8.49 5.92 1.01
C GLY A 214 -8.00 5.97 2.45
N LEU A 215 -7.25 4.95 2.88
CA LEU A 215 -6.64 4.93 4.22
C LEU A 215 -5.55 6.01 4.36
N GLY A 216 -4.70 6.14 3.35
CA GLY A 216 -3.62 7.12 3.32
C GLY A 216 -4.10 8.55 3.48
N ALA A 217 -5.11 8.97 2.73
CA ALA A 217 -5.64 10.33 2.75
C ALA A 217 -6.50 10.64 3.99
N SER A 218 -7.21 9.64 4.54
CA SER A 218 -8.10 9.84 5.69
C SER A 218 -7.33 9.83 7.02
N LEU A 219 -6.42 8.87 7.21
CA LEU A 219 -5.68 8.65 8.45
C LEU A 219 -4.28 9.26 8.44
N GLY A 220 -3.64 9.41 7.28
CA GLY A 220 -2.27 9.92 7.18
C GLY A 220 -2.14 11.36 7.68
N PRO A 221 -2.86 12.34 7.09
CA PRO A 221 -2.78 13.73 7.50
C PRO A 221 -3.18 13.97 8.95
N THR A 222 -4.22 13.28 9.42
CA THR A 222 -4.73 13.38 10.79
C THR A 222 -3.70 12.85 11.80
N SER A 223 -3.05 11.72 11.50
CA SER A 223 -2.01 11.13 12.34
C SER A 223 -0.75 12.00 12.39
N ILE A 224 -0.29 12.52 11.25
CA ILE A 224 0.88 13.41 11.19
C ILE A 224 0.62 14.69 11.98
N LEU A 225 -0.51 15.35 11.77
CA LEU A 225 -0.83 16.59 12.48
C LEU A 225 -1.03 16.35 13.98
N ALA A 226 -1.64 15.24 14.39
CA ALA A 226 -1.78 14.90 15.81
C ALA A 226 -0.42 14.75 16.52
N LEU A 227 0.59 14.21 15.83
CA LEU A 227 1.93 14.01 16.40
C LEU A 227 2.82 15.26 16.37
N TYR A 228 2.74 16.05 15.30
CA TYR A 228 3.67 17.16 15.06
C TYR A 228 3.09 18.55 15.33
N TRP A 229 1.76 18.68 15.40
CA TRP A 229 1.08 19.97 15.58
C TRP A 229 0.13 19.98 16.77
N LYS A 230 0.49 20.80 17.76
CA LYS A 230 -0.28 21.01 19.00
C LYS A 230 -1.69 21.54 18.78
N GLY A 231 -1.92 22.24 17.66
CA GLY A 231 -3.23 22.84 17.37
C GLY A 231 -4.28 21.81 16.97
N THR A 232 -3.93 20.54 16.78
CA THR A 232 -4.85 19.52 16.28
C THR A 232 -6.02 19.29 17.25
N THR A 233 -7.24 19.39 16.73
CA THR A 233 -8.48 19.24 17.50
C THR A 233 -9.27 18.01 17.08
N ARG A 234 -10.19 17.54 17.94
CA ARG A 234 -11.11 16.44 17.59
C ARG A 234 -11.95 16.77 16.35
N ALA A 235 -12.49 17.98 16.27
CA ALA A 235 -13.29 18.43 15.14
C ALA A 235 -12.46 18.47 13.84
N GLY A 236 -11.22 18.95 13.91
CA GLY A 236 -10.31 18.94 12.77
C GLY A 236 -9.96 17.53 12.29
N ILE A 237 -9.73 16.58 13.22
CA ILE A 237 -9.48 15.18 12.86
C ILE A 237 -10.69 14.57 12.11
N PHE A 238 -11.91 14.77 12.62
CA PHE A 238 -13.12 14.31 11.93
C PHE A 238 -13.28 14.94 10.54
N ALA A 239 -13.02 16.25 10.42
CA ALA A 239 -13.07 16.94 9.14
C ALA A 239 -12.05 16.39 8.14
N GLY A 240 -10.81 16.13 8.58
CA GLY A 240 -9.77 15.50 7.76
C GLY A 240 -10.15 14.09 7.30
N LEU A 241 -10.61 13.25 8.24
CA LEU A 241 -11.04 11.89 7.95
C LEU A 241 -12.15 11.86 6.88
N LEU A 242 -13.18 12.68 7.05
CA LEU A 242 -14.28 12.80 6.08
C LEU A 242 -13.81 13.35 4.75
N THR A 243 -13.01 14.43 4.75
CA THR A 243 -12.52 15.06 3.52
C THR A 243 -11.62 14.11 2.73
N GLY A 244 -10.66 13.46 3.38
CA GLY A 244 -9.77 12.48 2.73
C GLY A 244 -10.55 11.32 2.11
N THR A 245 -11.54 10.78 2.83
CA THR A 245 -12.39 9.68 2.34
C THR A 245 -13.24 10.11 1.15
N VAL A 246 -13.99 11.21 1.29
CA VAL A 246 -14.90 11.71 0.26
C VAL A 246 -14.14 12.12 -1.00
N VAL A 247 -13.04 12.86 -0.86
CA VAL A 247 -12.22 13.27 -2.00
C VAL A 247 -11.66 12.06 -2.72
N THR A 248 -11.14 11.05 -2.01
CA THR A 248 -10.62 9.82 -2.65
C THR A 248 -11.69 9.15 -3.50
N ILE A 249 -12.90 8.95 -2.93
CA ILE A 249 -14.01 8.30 -3.64
C ILE A 249 -14.45 9.13 -4.85
N LEU A 250 -14.65 10.45 -4.68
CA LEU A 250 -15.08 11.32 -5.79
C LEU A 250 -14.02 11.38 -6.89
N TRP A 251 -12.74 11.50 -6.52
CA TRP A 251 -11.64 11.58 -7.48
C TRP A 251 -11.50 10.30 -8.30
N TYR A 252 -11.65 9.14 -7.66
CA TYR A 252 -11.62 7.84 -8.34
C TYR A 252 -12.81 7.65 -9.29
N ASN A 253 -14.01 8.13 -8.93
CA ASN A 253 -15.21 7.94 -9.72
C ASN A 253 -15.40 8.97 -10.85
N ILE A 254 -14.66 10.09 -10.84
CA ILE A 254 -14.72 11.10 -11.90
C ILE A 254 -13.62 10.80 -12.94
N PRO A 255 -13.94 10.37 -14.18
CA PRO A 255 -12.95 9.88 -15.15
C PRO A 255 -11.85 10.90 -15.48
N TYR A 256 -12.21 12.19 -15.59
CA TYR A 256 -11.25 13.26 -15.85
C TYR A 256 -10.23 13.40 -14.73
N LEU A 257 -10.65 13.26 -13.47
CA LEU A 257 -9.78 13.35 -12.30
C LEU A 257 -8.92 12.10 -12.14
N LYS A 258 -9.53 10.91 -12.23
CA LYS A 258 -8.83 9.61 -12.19
C LYS A 258 -7.66 9.55 -13.18
N ASN A 259 -7.87 10.04 -14.40
CA ASN A 259 -6.84 10.04 -15.45
C ASN A 259 -5.80 11.16 -15.29
N SER A 260 -6.08 12.18 -14.49
CA SER A 260 -5.17 13.31 -14.31
C SER A 260 -4.02 13.00 -13.35
N MET A 261 -4.32 12.39 -12.20
CA MET A 261 -3.37 12.12 -11.13
C MET A 261 -3.99 11.12 -10.15
N TYR A 262 -3.13 10.31 -9.54
CA TYR A 262 -3.52 9.37 -8.49
C TYR A 262 -4.24 10.08 -7.34
N GLU A 263 -5.41 9.55 -6.96
CA GLU A 263 -6.37 10.16 -6.04
C GLU A 263 -5.84 10.40 -4.62
N LEU A 264 -4.80 9.66 -4.19
CA LEU A 264 -4.17 9.85 -2.88
C LEU A 264 -3.58 11.25 -2.73
N VAL A 265 -2.88 11.77 -3.75
CA VAL A 265 -2.16 13.05 -3.65
C VAL A 265 -3.10 14.21 -3.33
N PRO A 266 -4.16 14.48 -4.13
CA PRO A 266 -5.08 15.58 -3.85
C PRO A 266 -5.91 15.32 -2.59
N ALA A 267 -6.34 14.08 -2.34
CA ALA A 267 -7.10 13.74 -1.14
C ALA A 267 -6.30 13.96 0.14
N PHE A 268 -5.01 13.60 0.14
CA PHE A 268 -4.10 13.82 1.26
C PHE A 268 -3.91 15.31 1.54
N VAL A 269 -3.67 16.12 0.50
CA VAL A 269 -3.50 17.58 0.63
C VAL A 269 -4.78 18.24 1.15
N LEU A 270 -5.93 17.89 0.59
CA LEU A 270 -7.21 18.47 1.01
C LEU A 270 -7.61 18.04 2.43
N SER A 271 -7.35 16.78 2.80
CA SER A 271 -7.52 16.31 4.17
C SER A 271 -6.62 17.07 5.14
N PHE A 272 -5.33 17.25 4.80
CA PHE A 272 -4.39 18.03 5.60
C PHE A 272 -4.85 19.48 5.81
N VAL A 273 -5.30 20.14 4.75
CA VAL A 273 -5.85 21.51 4.81
C VAL A 273 -7.12 21.55 5.65
N ALA A 274 -8.03 20.58 5.52
CA ALA A 274 -9.25 20.50 6.31
C ALA A 274 -8.96 20.38 7.80
N VAL A 275 -8.00 19.52 8.20
CA VAL A 275 -7.57 19.40 9.60
C VAL A 275 -7.02 20.72 10.11
N LEU A 276 -6.13 21.37 9.35
CA LEU A 276 -5.53 22.66 9.74
C LEU A 276 -6.58 23.75 9.88
N ALA A 277 -7.47 23.90 8.90
CA ALA A 277 -8.48 24.95 8.87
C ALA A 277 -9.44 24.80 10.06
N ILE A 278 -10.08 23.64 10.20
CA ILE A 278 -11.07 23.41 11.25
C ILE A 278 -10.43 23.43 12.64
N SER A 279 -9.21 22.92 12.79
CA SER A 279 -8.50 22.98 14.07
C SER A 279 -8.14 24.40 14.51
N LYS A 280 -7.89 25.32 13.57
CA LYS A 280 -7.68 26.74 13.93
C LYS A 280 -8.96 27.43 14.42
N PHE A 281 -10.13 26.98 13.96
CA PHE A 281 -11.42 27.54 14.37
C PHE A 281 -12.04 26.83 15.59
N THR A 282 -11.39 25.78 16.11
CA THR A 282 -11.89 25.01 17.25
C THR A 282 -10.87 25.02 18.39
N ARG A 283 -11.33 24.71 19.62
CA ARG A 283 -10.48 24.76 20.80
C ARG A 283 -9.51 23.56 20.82
N ALA A 284 -8.23 23.86 21.01
CA ALA A 284 -7.21 22.85 21.26
C ALA A 284 -7.51 22.07 22.55
N PRO A 285 -7.28 20.75 22.59
CA PRO A 285 -7.42 19.95 23.81
C PRO A 285 -6.55 20.47 24.97
N GLU A 286 -7.10 20.45 26.18
CA GLU A 286 -6.40 20.82 27.41
C GLU A 286 -5.23 19.85 27.68
N GLY A 287 -4.09 20.36 28.16
CA GLY A 287 -2.92 19.54 28.51
C GLY A 287 -2.04 19.09 27.34
N ILE A 288 -2.26 19.57 26.11
CA ILE A 288 -1.39 19.24 24.96
C ILE A 288 0.04 19.73 25.13
N ASP A 289 0.24 20.90 25.74
CA ASP A 289 1.57 21.46 25.91
C ASP A 289 2.48 20.62 26.80
N THR A 290 1.91 19.98 27.83
CA THR A 290 2.65 19.07 28.72
C THR A 290 2.97 17.76 28.01
N LEU A 291 2.01 17.19 27.27
CA LEU A 291 2.23 15.99 26.44
C LEU A 291 3.34 16.18 25.41
N PHE A 292 3.31 17.29 24.65
CA PHE A 292 4.35 17.58 23.66
C PHE A 292 5.72 17.86 24.29
N ARG A 293 5.77 18.41 25.51
CA ARG A 293 7.03 18.56 26.25
C ARG A 293 7.57 17.20 26.69
N ALA A 294 6.72 16.31 27.21
CA ALA A 294 7.11 14.96 27.62
C ALA A 294 7.69 14.15 26.44
N MET A 295 7.02 14.20 25.27
CA MET A 295 7.50 13.55 24.04
C MET A 295 8.89 14.05 23.60
N LYS A 296 9.18 15.35 23.75
CA LYS A 296 10.50 15.92 23.39
C LYS A 296 11.61 15.54 24.36
N THR A 297 11.28 15.29 25.63
CA THR A 297 12.27 14.99 26.67
C THR A 297 12.55 13.50 26.83
N GLY A 298 11.83 12.62 26.13
CA GLY A 298 12.00 11.16 26.22
C GLY A 298 11.74 10.57 27.62
N LYS A 299 11.12 11.35 28.51
CA LYS A 299 10.74 10.91 29.86
C LYS A 299 9.27 10.54 29.83
N HIS A 300 9.01 9.24 29.85
CA HIS A 300 7.71 8.66 30.13
C HIS A 300 7.39 8.77 31.62
#